data_AF-A0A812PTU7-F1
#
_entry.id   AF-A0A812PTU7-F1
#
_cell.length_a   1.000
_cell.length_b   1.000
_cell.length_c   1.000
_cell.angle_alpha   90.00
_cell.angle_beta   90.00
_cell.angle_gamma   90.00
#
_symmetry.space_group_name_H-M   'P 1'
#
loop_
_entity.id
_entity.type
_entity.pdbx_description
1 polymer ?
#
loop_
_entity_poly.entity_id
_entity_poly.type
_entity_poly.pdbx_seq_one_letter_code
_entity_poly.pdbx_strand_id
1 'polypeptide(L)'
;MEEGEDPPEGEGEGEGGPSTAFEYASNFREMMQYSAEDKKADTYIPIAGNTYRYWGFGIPEHRFTTQNFGVFSILIVQILSPPACIIYNLFKMDWENWHFGLSDWYYIPGSGNHGVSNLSKHVVATIFLLMFTLNGAIVVDSERIASLKISAMLDALAKTKPEFLKDVNLFWLHVGRVLNCIVVLECCFIVYFAFVLSESPMDVVFNALAVTFLYNLDDIDGEMGFITDDDWDGEELGKVYYYAVDPVMMDEELNPDNYTPDEINNCNGMRNKYGSWTYRIAEPLVYLLVIVLPLDAWLI
;
A
#
# COMPACT_ATOMS: atom_id res chain seq x y z
N MET A 1 -54.92 27.46 -31.60
CA MET A 1 -54.74 26.19 -30.89
C MET A 1 -53.92 25.34 -31.84
N GLU A 2 -52.61 25.50 -31.77
CA GLU A 2 -51.67 24.61 -32.43
C GLU A 2 -51.47 23.42 -31.49
N GLU A 3 -51.78 22.22 -31.98
CA GLU A 3 -51.52 20.97 -31.29
C GLU A 3 -50.01 20.80 -31.22
N GLY A 4 -49.46 20.78 -30.00
CA GLY A 4 -48.06 20.47 -29.76
C GLY A 4 -47.84 18.98 -29.97
N GLU A 5 -46.98 18.64 -30.92
CA GLU A 5 -46.43 17.30 -31.06
C GLU A 5 -45.53 17.01 -29.86
N ASP A 6 -45.87 15.95 -29.11
CA ASP A 6 -45.02 15.43 -28.06
C ASP A 6 -43.70 14.92 -28.67
N PRO A 7 -42.55 15.17 -28.01
CA PRO A 7 -41.26 14.70 -28.51
C PRO A 7 -41.24 13.17 -28.56
N PRO A 8 -40.57 12.57 -29.56
CA PRO A 8 -40.46 11.13 -29.67
C PRO A 8 -39.75 10.58 -28.44
N GLU A 9 -40.44 9.70 -27.71
CA GLU A 9 -39.84 8.84 -26.68
C GLU A 9 -38.77 7.99 -27.37
N GLY A 10 -37.51 8.41 -27.17
CA GLY A 10 -36.34 7.84 -27.82
C GLY A 10 -36.18 6.36 -27.47
N GLU A 11 -36.28 5.56 -28.52
CA GLU A 11 -36.02 4.13 -28.58
C GLU A 11 -34.63 3.78 -28.03
N GLY A 12 -34.63 2.80 -27.12
CA GLY A 12 -33.50 1.93 -26.81
C GLY A 12 -32.37 2.59 -26.03
N GLU A 13 -32.33 2.34 -24.73
CA GLU A 13 -31.05 2.15 -24.03
C GLU A 13 -30.33 0.98 -24.73
N GLY A 14 -29.68 1.30 -25.86
CA GLY A 14 -28.78 0.36 -26.51
C GLY A 14 -27.77 -0.07 -25.47
N GLU A 15 -27.55 -1.37 -25.35
CA GLU A 15 -26.45 -1.95 -24.59
C GLU A 15 -25.11 -1.47 -25.17
N GLY A 16 -24.76 -0.20 -24.97
CA GLY A 16 -23.41 0.31 -25.15
C GLY A 16 -22.57 -0.44 -24.15
N GLY A 17 -21.80 -1.42 -24.62
CA GLY A 17 -20.87 -2.13 -23.76
C GLY A 17 -19.75 -1.18 -23.30
N PRO A 18 -18.99 -1.58 -22.26
CA PRO A 18 -17.81 -0.87 -21.77
C PRO A 18 -16.74 -0.59 -22.84
N SER A 19 -16.84 -1.20 -24.03
CA SER A 19 -15.97 -0.84 -25.16
C SER A 19 -16.11 0.63 -25.59
N THR A 20 -17.26 1.27 -25.38
CA THR A 20 -17.49 2.65 -25.84
C THR A 20 -16.66 3.67 -25.04
N ALA A 21 -16.62 3.56 -23.71
CA ALA A 21 -15.77 4.43 -22.87
C ALA A 21 -14.29 4.36 -23.26
N PHE A 22 -13.79 3.14 -23.52
CA PHE A 22 -12.44 2.94 -24.01
C PHE A 22 -12.24 3.61 -25.38
N GLU A 23 -13.20 3.53 -26.30
CA GLU A 23 -13.12 4.11 -27.64
C GLU A 23 -12.98 5.64 -27.67
N TYR A 24 -13.59 6.35 -26.73
CA TYR A 24 -13.61 7.82 -26.72
C TYR A 24 -12.48 8.47 -25.91
N ALA A 25 -11.88 7.75 -24.97
CA ALA A 25 -10.76 8.28 -24.18
C ALA A 25 -9.52 8.53 -25.06
N SER A 26 -8.90 9.70 -24.93
CA SER A 26 -7.63 10.04 -25.60
C SER A 26 -6.40 9.78 -24.72
N ASN A 27 -6.61 9.69 -23.40
CA ASN A 27 -5.58 9.46 -22.39
C ASN A 27 -6.14 8.64 -21.22
N PHE A 28 -5.24 8.16 -20.35
CA PHE A 28 -5.60 7.29 -19.22
C PHE A 28 -6.61 7.94 -18.26
N ARG A 29 -6.54 9.26 -18.10
CA ARG A 29 -7.42 9.99 -17.19
C ARG A 29 -8.84 10.11 -17.73
N GLU A 30 -8.99 10.44 -19.01
CA GLU A 30 -10.31 10.45 -19.66
C GLU A 30 -10.95 9.06 -19.61
N MET A 31 -10.15 7.99 -19.76
CA MET A 31 -10.64 6.62 -19.62
C MET A 31 -11.21 6.35 -18.23
N MET A 32 -10.54 6.81 -17.17
CA MET A 32 -11.05 6.72 -15.80
C MET A 32 -12.37 7.49 -15.63
N GLN A 33 -12.48 8.69 -16.23
CA GLN A 33 -13.71 9.49 -16.18
C GLN A 33 -14.89 8.84 -16.91
N TYR A 34 -14.67 8.31 -18.12
CA TYR A 34 -15.73 7.66 -18.89
C TYR A 34 -16.14 6.30 -18.31
N SER A 35 -15.20 5.56 -17.70
CA SER A 35 -15.52 4.31 -17.00
C SER A 35 -16.50 4.55 -15.85
N ALA A 36 -16.39 5.68 -15.14
CA ALA A 36 -17.29 6.04 -14.04
C ALA A 36 -18.76 6.19 -14.46
N GLU A 37 -18.97 6.58 -15.72
CA GLU A 37 -20.29 6.74 -16.29
C GLU A 37 -20.92 5.38 -16.68
N ASP A 38 -20.09 4.35 -16.93
CA ASP A 38 -20.53 3.01 -17.29
C ASP A 38 -20.61 2.08 -16.07
N LYS A 39 -21.80 1.95 -15.50
CA LYS A 39 -22.05 1.22 -14.24
C LYS A 39 -22.06 -0.32 -14.37
N LYS A 40 -21.55 -0.90 -15.45
CA LYS A 40 -21.86 -2.31 -15.83
C LYS A 40 -20.96 -3.40 -15.24
N ALA A 41 -19.90 -3.07 -14.50
CA ALA A 41 -19.09 -4.08 -13.84
C ALA A 41 -19.70 -4.43 -12.47
N ASP A 42 -20.50 -5.51 -12.39
CA ASP A 42 -21.10 -5.96 -11.13
C ASP A 42 -20.09 -6.58 -10.15
N THR A 43 -18.90 -6.96 -10.63
CA THR A 43 -17.86 -7.62 -9.82
C THR A 43 -16.47 -7.14 -10.19
N TYR A 44 -15.87 -6.30 -9.35
CA TYR A 44 -14.45 -5.92 -9.40
C TYR A 44 -13.94 -5.66 -7.99
N ILE A 45 -12.64 -5.86 -7.77
CA ILE A 45 -11.96 -5.45 -6.53
C ILE A 45 -11.26 -4.10 -6.77
N PRO A 46 -11.57 -3.05 -5.99
CA PRO A 46 -10.89 -1.76 -6.09
C PRO A 46 -9.37 -1.89 -5.95
N ILE A 47 -8.65 -1.07 -6.70
CA ILE A 47 -7.18 -0.99 -6.59
C ILE A 47 -6.84 0.19 -5.70
N ALA A 48 -6.38 -0.12 -4.49
CA ALA A 48 -5.96 0.89 -3.52
C ALA A 48 -4.92 1.85 -4.12
N GLY A 49 -5.04 3.12 -3.76
CA GLY A 49 -4.15 4.17 -4.21
C GLY A 49 -3.01 4.42 -3.24
N ASN A 50 -1.89 4.87 -3.78
CA ASN A 50 -0.85 5.49 -2.98
C ASN A 50 -0.26 6.68 -3.73
N THR A 51 0.47 7.50 -2.99
CA THR A 51 1.08 8.75 -3.46
C THR A 51 1.95 8.54 -4.72
N TYR A 52 2.63 7.39 -4.81
CA TYR A 52 3.48 7.06 -5.96
C TYR A 52 2.70 6.60 -7.19
N ARG A 53 1.58 5.90 -6.99
CA ARG A 53 0.65 5.54 -8.07
C ARG A 53 0.01 6.79 -8.64
N TYR A 54 -0.38 7.74 -7.80
CA TYR A 54 -0.90 9.04 -8.23
C TYR A 54 0.07 9.76 -9.20
N TRP A 55 1.35 9.84 -8.86
CA TRP A 55 2.39 10.36 -9.77
C TRP A 55 2.69 9.45 -10.95
N GLY A 56 2.64 8.14 -10.74
CA GLY A 56 2.92 7.12 -11.74
C GLY A 56 1.91 7.10 -12.88
N PHE A 57 0.64 7.42 -12.61
CA PHE A 57 -0.40 7.53 -13.64
C PHE A 57 -0.48 8.92 -14.29
N GLY A 58 0.38 9.87 -13.89
CA GLY A 58 0.41 11.19 -14.51
C GLY A 58 -0.84 12.04 -14.21
N ILE A 59 -1.55 11.73 -13.12
CA ILE A 59 -2.77 12.44 -12.72
C ILE A 59 -2.58 13.95 -12.43
N PRO A 60 -1.45 14.44 -11.86
CA PRO A 60 -1.33 15.86 -11.54
C PRO A 60 -1.25 16.75 -12.79
N GLU A 61 -2.29 17.58 -12.99
CA GLU A 61 -2.36 18.56 -14.10
C GLU A 61 -1.29 19.66 -14.00
N HIS A 62 -0.93 20.03 -12.78
CA HIS A 62 -0.10 21.20 -12.50
C HIS A 62 1.02 20.82 -11.54
N ARG A 63 2.27 20.97 -11.98
CA ARG A 63 3.46 20.61 -11.19
C ARG A 63 3.61 21.41 -9.89
N PHE A 64 2.98 22.59 -9.80
CA PHE A 64 3.11 23.51 -8.67
C PHE A 64 1.76 23.72 -7.96
N THR A 65 1.18 22.65 -7.43
CA THR A 65 -0.01 22.69 -6.56
C THR A 65 0.38 22.41 -5.12
N THR A 66 -0.43 22.88 -4.17
CA THR A 66 -0.27 22.56 -2.74
C THR A 66 -0.30 21.05 -2.52
N GLN A 67 -1.17 20.33 -3.24
CA GLN A 67 -1.25 18.87 -3.23
C GLN A 67 0.09 18.23 -3.60
N ASN A 68 0.70 18.62 -4.73
CA ASN A 68 1.99 18.08 -5.15
C ASN A 68 3.12 18.41 -4.16
N PHE A 69 3.07 19.58 -3.51
CA PHE A 69 4.04 19.91 -2.47
C PHE A 69 3.85 19.05 -1.21
N GLY A 70 2.61 18.78 -0.81
CA GLY A 70 2.28 17.91 0.32
C GLY A 70 2.74 16.46 0.09
N VAL A 71 2.39 15.91 -1.08
CA VAL A 71 2.82 14.60 -1.58
C VAL A 71 4.35 14.50 -1.67
N PHE A 72 5.03 15.55 -2.12
CA PHE A 72 6.50 15.61 -2.10
C PHE A 72 7.07 15.69 -0.69
N SER A 73 6.39 16.35 0.24
CA SER A 73 6.80 16.37 1.64
C SER A 73 6.66 15.00 2.29
N ILE A 74 5.60 14.24 1.97
CA ILE A 74 5.44 12.84 2.39
C ILE A 74 6.63 12.00 1.94
N LEU A 75 7.02 12.11 0.66
CA LEU A 75 8.18 11.40 0.12
C LEU A 75 9.46 11.71 0.93
N ILE A 76 9.73 12.98 1.22
CA ILE A 76 10.90 13.37 2.00
C ILE A 76 10.85 12.76 3.41
N VAL A 77 9.71 12.83 4.07
CA VAL A 77 9.51 12.27 5.40
C VAL A 77 9.74 10.75 5.39
N GLN A 78 9.17 10.03 4.43
CA GLN A 78 9.35 8.58 4.33
C GLN A 78 10.79 8.16 4.03
N ILE A 79 11.56 8.97 3.31
CA ILE A 79 12.99 8.68 3.05
C ILE A 79 13.87 9.00 4.25
N LEU A 80 13.60 10.10 4.97
CA LEU A 80 14.50 10.62 6.00
C LEU A 80 14.15 10.14 7.41
N SER A 81 12.86 10.09 7.74
CA SER A 81 12.41 9.83 9.11
C SER A 81 12.72 8.42 9.59
N PRO A 82 12.43 7.33 8.85
CA PRO A 82 12.69 6.01 9.38
C PRO A 82 14.18 5.74 9.66
N PRO A 83 15.13 6.03 8.74
CA PRO A 83 16.56 5.88 9.02
C PRO A 83 17.03 6.75 10.19
N ALA A 84 16.55 7.99 10.29
CA ALA A 84 16.91 8.89 11.38
C ALA A 84 16.45 8.36 12.75
N CYS A 85 15.23 7.81 12.81
CA CYS A 85 14.70 7.17 14.03
C CYS A 85 15.49 5.92 14.42
N ILE A 86 15.85 5.07 13.46
CA ILE A 86 16.70 3.88 13.71
C ILE A 86 18.06 4.32 14.27
N ILE A 87 18.74 5.25 13.60
CA ILE A 87 20.06 5.74 14.02
C ILE A 87 19.99 6.35 15.42
N TYR A 88 18.98 7.18 15.67
CA TYR A 88 18.78 7.79 16.99
C TYR A 88 18.59 6.74 18.09
N ASN A 89 17.74 5.75 17.86
CA ASN A 89 17.51 4.68 18.84
C ASN A 89 18.77 3.82 19.06
N LEU A 90 19.51 3.49 18.00
CA LEU A 90 20.77 2.76 18.10
C LEU A 90 21.83 3.50 18.93
N PHE A 91 21.90 4.83 18.83
CA PHE A 91 22.81 5.64 19.65
C PHE A 91 22.36 5.79 21.10
N LYS A 92 21.04 5.71 21.35
CA LYS A 92 20.48 5.77 22.71
C LYS A 92 20.62 4.44 23.46
N MET A 93 20.83 3.34 22.75
CA MET A 93 21.07 2.03 23.37
C MET A 93 22.37 2.00 24.15
N ASP A 94 22.28 1.57 25.40
CA ASP A 94 23.44 1.28 26.24
C ASP A 94 23.97 -0.12 25.93
N TRP A 95 24.84 -0.19 24.93
CA TRP A 95 25.45 -1.45 24.47
C TRP A 95 26.37 -2.09 25.50
N GLU A 96 26.89 -1.33 26.49
CA GLU A 96 27.80 -1.86 27.51
C GLU A 96 27.05 -2.64 28.58
N ASN A 97 25.84 -2.21 28.92
CA ASN A 97 24.98 -2.84 29.93
C ASN A 97 23.84 -3.66 29.31
N TRP A 98 23.93 -3.97 28.01
CA TRP A 98 22.94 -4.80 27.34
C TRP A 98 23.05 -6.25 27.82
N HIS A 99 22.10 -6.67 28.65
CA HIS A 99 22.03 -8.03 29.15
C HIS A 99 20.87 -8.78 28.52
N PHE A 100 21.18 -9.91 27.90
CA PHE A 100 20.17 -10.88 27.51
C PHE A 100 19.83 -11.76 28.72
N GLY A 101 18.58 -11.73 29.16
CA GLY A 101 18.04 -12.68 30.11
C GLY A 101 16.91 -12.15 30.97
N LEU A 102 16.33 -13.05 31.76
CA LEU A 102 15.24 -12.74 32.69
C LEU A 102 15.70 -11.94 33.94
N SER A 103 16.90 -11.34 33.93
CA SER A 103 17.43 -10.61 35.08
C SER A 103 16.60 -9.37 35.41
N ASP A 104 15.99 -8.75 34.40
CA ASP A 104 15.21 -7.51 34.53
C ASP A 104 13.81 -7.74 35.13
N TRP A 105 13.46 -9.00 35.33
CA TRP A 105 12.21 -9.43 35.97
C TRP A 105 12.27 -9.35 37.49
N TYR A 106 13.46 -9.13 38.07
CA TYR A 106 13.62 -9.13 39.51
C TYR A 106 13.19 -7.79 40.10
N TYR A 107 12.13 -7.80 40.91
CA TYR A 107 11.72 -6.62 41.68
C TYR A 107 12.78 -6.30 42.74
N ILE A 108 13.34 -5.09 42.69
CA ILE A 108 14.21 -4.56 43.74
C ILE A 108 13.33 -3.90 44.81
N PRO A 109 13.25 -4.45 46.03
CA PRO A 109 12.44 -3.90 47.10
C PRO A 109 12.85 -2.46 47.44
N GLY A 110 11.87 -1.55 47.46
CA GLY A 110 12.10 -0.13 47.75
C GLY A 110 12.45 0.73 46.53
N SER A 111 12.58 0.14 45.33
CA SER A 111 12.64 0.93 44.10
C SER A 111 11.24 1.44 43.72
N GLY A 112 11.18 2.62 43.08
CA GLY A 112 9.94 3.16 42.50
C GLY A 112 9.42 2.35 41.30
N ASN A 113 10.22 1.39 40.83
CA ASN A 113 9.88 0.50 39.72
C ASN A 113 9.17 -0.73 40.27
N HIS A 114 7.84 -0.65 40.33
CA HIS A 114 7.02 -1.81 40.69
C HIS A 114 7.19 -2.91 39.64
N GLY A 115 7.55 -4.13 40.05
CA GLY A 115 7.82 -5.25 39.11
C GLY A 115 6.66 -5.60 38.17
N VAL A 116 5.41 -5.27 38.55
CA VAL A 116 4.23 -5.40 37.69
C VAL A 116 4.32 -4.48 36.46
N SER A 117 4.91 -3.29 36.61
CA SER A 117 5.11 -2.33 35.51
C SER A 117 6.04 -2.91 34.45
N ASN A 118 7.16 -3.51 34.86
CA ASN A 118 8.11 -4.12 33.94
C ASN A 118 7.48 -5.29 33.18
N LEU A 119 6.87 -6.24 33.91
CA LEU A 119 6.18 -7.37 33.28
C LEU A 119 5.12 -6.90 32.26
N SER A 120 4.30 -5.91 32.66
CA SER A 120 3.28 -5.36 31.78
C SER A 120 3.86 -4.69 30.54
N LYS A 121 4.99 -3.97 30.66
CA LYS A 121 5.71 -3.37 29.53
C LYS A 121 6.14 -4.44 28.55
N HIS A 122 6.85 -5.49 29.00
CA HIS A 122 7.36 -6.53 28.08
C HIS A 122 6.22 -7.26 27.38
N VAL A 123 5.17 -7.67 28.11
CA VAL A 123 4.00 -8.34 27.51
C VAL A 123 3.33 -7.45 26.46
N VAL A 124 3.10 -6.17 26.78
CA VAL A 124 2.48 -5.22 25.85
C VAL A 124 3.39 -4.99 24.63
N ALA A 125 4.68 -4.76 24.84
CA ALA A 125 5.66 -4.58 23.78
C ALA A 125 5.72 -5.78 22.83
N THR A 126 5.81 -7.00 23.35
CA THR A 126 5.84 -8.22 22.53
C THR A 126 4.58 -8.38 21.70
N ILE A 127 3.40 -8.16 22.29
CA ILE A 127 2.11 -8.26 21.58
C ILE A 127 2.03 -7.19 20.48
N PHE A 128 2.36 -5.93 20.79
CA PHE A 128 2.34 -4.86 19.79
C PHE A 128 3.37 -5.09 18.69
N LEU A 129 4.56 -5.60 19.01
CA LEU A 129 5.60 -5.90 18.02
C LEU A 129 5.16 -7.00 17.06
N LEU A 130 4.51 -8.06 17.59
CA LEU A 130 3.92 -9.12 16.78
C LEU A 130 2.79 -8.56 15.89
N MET A 131 1.86 -7.78 16.46
CA MET A 131 0.77 -7.17 15.70
C MET A 131 1.29 -6.25 14.61
N PHE A 132 2.28 -5.40 14.92
CA PHE A 132 2.86 -4.44 13.99
C PHE A 132 3.57 -5.14 12.82
N THR A 133 4.39 -6.15 13.12
CA THR A 133 5.10 -6.92 12.07
C THR A 133 4.14 -7.74 11.21
N LEU A 134 3.07 -8.31 11.79
CA LEU A 134 2.01 -8.98 11.02
C LEU A 134 1.26 -8.00 10.12
N ASN A 135 0.93 -6.81 10.62
CA ASN A 135 0.33 -5.74 9.81
C ASN A 135 1.24 -5.35 8.63
N GLY A 136 2.55 -5.23 8.89
CA GLY A 136 3.57 -5.02 7.86
C GLY A 136 3.53 -6.09 6.77
N ALA A 137 3.38 -7.36 7.15
CA ALA A 137 3.30 -8.46 6.18
C ALA A 137 2.04 -8.36 5.30
N ILE A 138 0.90 -8.04 5.92
CA ILE A 138 -0.39 -7.87 5.22
C ILE A 138 -0.31 -6.71 4.21
N VAL A 139 0.30 -5.58 4.58
CA VAL A 139 0.44 -4.44 3.67
C VAL A 139 1.41 -4.74 2.54
N VAL A 140 2.55 -5.38 2.81
CA VAL A 140 3.47 -5.80 1.73
C VAL A 140 2.79 -6.75 0.75
N ASP A 141 1.94 -7.67 1.24
CA ASP A 141 1.17 -8.56 0.37
C ASP A 141 0.12 -7.80 -0.45
N SER A 142 -0.62 -6.88 0.18
CA SER A 142 -1.63 -6.04 -0.48
C SER A 142 -1.01 -5.16 -1.56
N GLU A 143 0.14 -4.54 -1.27
CA GLU A 143 0.90 -3.71 -2.21
C GLU A 143 1.51 -4.53 -3.35
N ARG A 144 1.90 -5.78 -3.09
CA ARG A 144 2.34 -6.73 -4.11
C ARG A 144 1.20 -7.07 -5.07
N ILE A 145 0.01 -7.35 -4.56
CA ILE A 145 -1.18 -7.67 -5.37
C ILE A 145 -1.59 -6.46 -6.21
N ALA A 146 -1.69 -5.27 -5.61
CA ALA A 146 -2.01 -4.04 -6.34
C ALA A 146 -0.97 -3.74 -7.44
N SER A 147 0.32 -3.88 -7.14
CA SER A 147 1.40 -3.72 -8.13
C SER A 147 1.34 -4.76 -9.26
N LEU A 148 0.90 -5.99 -8.95
CA LEU A 148 0.72 -7.05 -9.93
C LEU A 148 -0.42 -6.70 -10.90
N LYS A 149 -1.57 -6.27 -10.35
CA LYS A 149 -2.74 -5.81 -11.11
C LYS A 149 -2.38 -4.66 -12.04
N ILE A 150 -1.74 -3.61 -11.51
CA ILE A 150 -1.29 -2.44 -12.30
C ILE A 150 -0.34 -2.86 -13.43
N SER A 151 0.63 -3.74 -13.15
CA SER A 151 1.60 -4.15 -14.19
C SER A 151 0.95 -4.95 -15.31
N ALA A 152 0.01 -5.85 -14.98
CA ALA A 152 -0.74 -6.61 -15.97
C ALA A 152 -1.64 -5.69 -16.82
N MET A 153 -2.34 -4.75 -16.19
CA MET A 153 -3.16 -3.75 -16.89
C MET A 153 -2.32 -2.90 -17.85
N LEU A 154 -1.20 -2.36 -17.40
CA LEU A 154 -0.34 -1.52 -18.25
C LEU A 154 0.22 -2.31 -19.45
N ASP A 155 0.59 -3.58 -19.28
CA ASP A 155 1.01 -4.44 -20.40
C ASP A 155 -0.13 -4.76 -21.38
N ALA A 156 -1.34 -4.98 -20.87
CA ALA A 156 -2.53 -5.18 -21.70
C ALA A 156 -2.89 -3.93 -22.50
N LEU A 157 -2.86 -2.75 -21.86
CA LEU A 157 -3.08 -1.46 -22.50
C LEU A 157 -1.96 -1.12 -23.49
N ALA A 158 -0.70 -1.50 -23.23
CA ALA A 158 0.41 -1.31 -24.17
C ALA A 158 0.14 -1.95 -25.54
N LYS A 159 -0.55 -3.10 -25.54
CA LYS A 159 -0.83 -3.88 -26.75
C LYS A 159 -2.05 -3.38 -27.49
N THR A 160 -3.04 -2.87 -26.77
CA THR A 160 -4.34 -2.47 -27.33
C THR A 160 -4.39 -0.98 -27.65
N LYS A 161 -3.88 -0.13 -26.76
CA LYS A 161 -3.93 1.34 -26.80
C LYS A 161 -2.65 1.97 -26.25
N PRO A 162 -1.52 1.85 -26.97
CA PRO A 162 -0.22 2.34 -26.50
C PRO A 162 -0.18 3.84 -26.23
N GLU A 163 -1.07 4.62 -26.85
CA GLU A 163 -1.23 6.05 -26.60
C GLU A 163 -1.53 6.40 -25.14
N PHE A 164 -2.25 5.54 -24.41
CA PHE A 164 -2.59 5.76 -23.00
C PHE A 164 -1.36 5.71 -22.09
N LEU A 165 -0.30 5.03 -22.52
CA LEU A 165 0.93 4.91 -21.74
C LEU A 165 1.85 6.11 -21.85
N LYS A 166 1.55 7.08 -22.73
CA LYS A 166 2.39 8.28 -22.89
C LYS A 166 2.48 9.12 -21.62
N ASP A 167 1.41 9.12 -20.83
CA ASP A 167 1.31 9.89 -19.60
C ASP A 167 1.71 9.07 -18.36
N VAL A 168 1.86 7.75 -18.51
CA VAL A 168 2.25 6.84 -17.43
C VAL A 168 3.76 6.93 -17.19
N ASN A 169 4.13 7.31 -15.98
CA ASN A 169 5.50 7.36 -15.51
C ASN A 169 5.88 6.10 -14.71
N LEU A 170 6.44 5.11 -15.41
CA LEU A 170 6.89 3.85 -14.82
C LEU A 170 7.96 4.02 -13.72
N PHE A 171 8.73 5.12 -13.75
CA PHE A 171 9.73 5.39 -12.71
C PHE A 171 9.07 5.57 -11.35
N TRP A 172 8.00 6.35 -11.25
CA TRP A 172 7.29 6.56 -9.99
C TRP A 172 6.62 5.29 -9.47
N LEU A 173 6.07 4.45 -10.36
CA LEU A 173 5.54 3.15 -9.98
C LEU A 173 6.63 2.22 -9.43
N HIS A 174 7.86 2.30 -9.93
CA HIS A 174 8.98 1.53 -9.39
C HIS A 174 9.46 2.07 -8.04
N VAL A 175 9.58 3.40 -7.92
CA VAL A 175 9.93 4.08 -6.67
C VAL A 175 8.95 3.70 -5.56
N GLY A 176 7.64 3.74 -5.82
CA GLY A 176 6.63 3.37 -4.83
C GLY A 176 6.75 1.94 -4.32
N ARG A 177 6.99 0.97 -5.22
CA ARG A 177 7.22 -0.44 -4.81
C ARG A 177 8.40 -0.57 -3.85
N VAL A 178 9.51 0.13 -4.17
CA VAL A 178 10.74 0.08 -3.38
C VAL A 178 10.56 0.79 -2.04
N LEU A 179 10.03 2.01 -2.05
CA LEU A 179 9.87 2.80 -0.83
C LEU A 179 8.86 2.17 0.13
N ASN A 180 7.72 1.67 -0.35
CA ASN A 180 6.73 1.03 0.52
C ASN A 180 7.32 -0.19 1.23
N CYS A 181 8.11 -1.01 0.52
CA CYS A 181 8.81 -2.14 1.15
C CYS A 181 9.86 -1.71 2.17
N ILE A 182 10.68 -0.71 1.84
CA ILE A 182 11.76 -0.23 2.72
C ILE A 182 11.16 0.40 3.98
N VAL A 183 10.15 1.26 3.84
CA VAL A 183 9.49 1.94 4.97
C VAL A 183 8.87 0.92 5.92
N VAL A 184 8.18 -0.12 5.41
CA VAL A 184 7.63 -1.19 6.26
C VAL A 184 8.72 -1.89 7.06
N LEU A 185 9.83 -2.27 6.41
CA LEU A 185 10.96 -2.95 7.07
C LEU A 185 11.62 -2.05 8.12
N GLU A 186 11.89 -0.80 7.78
CA GLU A 186 12.50 0.17 8.71
C GLU A 186 11.57 0.46 9.88
N CYS A 187 10.27 0.61 9.65
CA CYS A 187 9.27 0.77 10.72
C CYS A 187 9.26 -0.41 11.69
N CYS A 188 9.39 -1.65 11.21
CA CYS A 188 9.52 -2.82 12.09
C CYS A 188 10.74 -2.71 13.01
N PHE A 189 11.89 -2.24 12.49
CA PHE A 189 13.08 -2.00 13.31
C PHE A 189 12.91 -0.85 14.29
N ILE A 190 12.25 0.26 13.88
CA ILE A 190 11.99 1.41 14.75
C ILE A 190 11.14 0.97 15.94
N VAL A 191 10.04 0.25 15.71
CA VAL A 191 9.17 -0.24 16.78
C VAL A 191 9.94 -1.13 17.74
N TYR A 192 10.75 -2.06 17.23
CA TYR A 192 11.59 -2.92 18.07
C TYR A 192 12.51 -2.10 18.97
N PHE A 193 13.33 -1.20 18.41
CA PHE A 193 14.26 -0.41 19.22
C PHE A 193 13.55 0.57 20.16
N ALA A 194 12.45 1.17 19.73
CA ALA A 194 11.65 2.08 20.55
C ALA A 194 11.05 1.34 21.76
N PHE A 195 10.61 0.09 21.60
CA PHE A 195 10.04 -0.70 22.68
C PHE A 195 11.08 -1.15 23.70
N VAL A 196 12.27 -1.54 23.22
CA VAL A 196 13.41 -1.80 24.11
C VAL A 196 13.68 -0.58 25.00
N LEU A 197 13.76 0.61 24.38
CA LEU A 197 14.06 1.87 25.04
C LEU A 197 12.89 2.49 25.83
N SER A 198 11.70 1.91 25.76
CA SER A 198 10.51 2.42 26.45
C SER A 198 10.62 2.19 27.95
N GLU A 199 10.27 3.15 28.79
CA GLU A 199 10.34 2.98 30.25
C GLU A 199 9.01 2.52 30.84
N SER A 200 7.92 2.79 30.12
CA SER A 200 6.57 2.45 30.52
C SER A 200 5.77 1.80 29.38
N PRO A 201 4.70 1.04 29.70
CA PRO A 201 3.77 0.55 28.68
C PRO A 201 3.06 1.69 27.92
N MET A 202 2.96 2.88 28.51
CA MET A 202 2.40 4.06 27.84
C MET A 202 3.32 4.53 26.70
N ASP A 203 4.63 4.53 26.92
CA ASP A 203 5.62 4.86 25.88
C ASP A 203 5.54 3.86 24.73
N VAL A 204 5.37 2.57 25.03
CA VAL A 204 5.19 1.51 24.01
C VAL A 204 3.99 1.85 23.11
N VAL A 205 2.84 2.20 23.69
CA VAL A 205 1.64 2.55 22.93
C VAL A 205 1.86 3.81 22.07
N PHE A 206 2.44 4.88 22.63
CA PHE A 206 2.69 6.09 21.85
C PHE A 206 3.72 5.91 20.74
N ASN A 207 4.78 5.14 21.02
CA ASN A 207 5.77 4.80 20.01
C ASN A 207 5.14 3.97 18.88
N ALA A 208 4.28 3.01 19.21
CA ALA A 208 3.56 2.22 18.20
C ALA A 208 2.69 3.12 17.31
N LEU A 209 1.89 4.01 17.90
CA LEU A 209 1.02 4.95 17.17
C LEU A 209 1.83 5.89 16.27
N ALA A 210 2.94 6.43 16.76
CA ALA A 210 3.80 7.32 15.98
C ALA A 210 4.41 6.62 14.77
N VAL A 211 4.81 5.36 14.91
CA VAL A 211 5.36 4.59 13.78
C VAL A 211 4.25 4.13 12.83
N THR A 212 3.05 3.77 13.32
CA THR A 212 1.89 3.48 12.47
C THR A 212 1.49 4.69 11.62
N PHE A 213 1.58 5.91 12.17
CA PHE A 213 1.39 7.13 11.39
C PHE A 213 2.42 7.23 10.26
N LEU A 214 3.72 7.09 10.57
CA LEU A 214 4.79 7.16 9.57
C LEU A 214 4.62 6.11 8.45
N TYR A 215 4.13 4.94 8.85
CA TYR A 215 3.89 3.78 8.00
C TYR A 215 2.74 3.98 7.00
N ASN A 216 1.69 4.73 7.35
CA ASN A 216 0.52 4.99 6.49
C ASN A 216 0.58 6.34 5.74
N LEU A 217 1.74 7.03 5.74
CA LEU A 217 1.82 8.38 5.20
C LEU A 217 1.57 8.49 3.69
N ASP A 218 1.90 7.45 2.91
CA ASP A 218 1.74 7.47 1.45
C ASP A 218 0.40 6.95 0.95
N ASP A 219 -0.38 6.28 1.80
CA ASP A 219 -1.69 5.75 1.42
C ASP A 219 -2.65 6.88 1.08
N ILE A 220 -3.41 6.70 0.00
CA ILE A 220 -4.51 7.60 -0.33
C ILE A 220 -5.64 7.31 0.65
N ASP A 221 -6.30 8.35 1.16
CA ASP A 221 -7.12 8.35 2.39
C ASP A 221 -6.29 8.36 3.70
N GLY A 222 -4.98 8.61 3.61
CA GLY A 222 -4.14 8.88 4.77
C GLY A 222 -4.52 10.17 5.51
N GLU A 223 -4.09 10.29 6.77
CA GLU A 223 -4.47 11.38 7.69
C GLU A 223 -4.07 12.80 7.22
N MET A 224 -3.20 12.91 6.20
CA MET A 224 -2.68 14.20 5.71
C MET A 224 -3.63 14.91 4.73
N GLY A 225 -4.56 14.19 4.10
CA GLY A 225 -5.62 14.77 3.25
C GLY A 225 -5.13 15.52 2.00
N PHE A 226 -3.91 15.25 1.52
CA PHE A 226 -3.41 15.87 0.27
C PHE A 226 -3.98 15.22 -0.99
N ILE A 227 -4.27 13.93 -0.94
CA ILE A 227 -4.94 13.18 -1.99
C ILE A 227 -6.20 12.60 -1.36
N THR A 228 -7.34 12.90 -1.98
CA THR A 228 -8.66 12.44 -1.57
C THR A 228 -9.14 11.32 -2.48
N ASP A 229 -10.22 10.63 -2.12
CA ASP A 229 -10.85 9.63 -2.99
C ASP A 229 -11.31 10.23 -4.33
N ASP A 230 -11.60 11.54 -4.38
CA ASP A 230 -11.93 12.25 -5.62
C ASP A 230 -10.72 12.37 -6.57
N ASP A 231 -9.49 12.34 -6.03
CA ASP A 231 -8.25 12.39 -6.81
C ASP A 231 -7.81 11.00 -7.28
N TRP A 232 -8.27 9.94 -6.61
CA TRP A 232 -7.96 8.55 -6.91
C TRP A 232 -9.20 7.67 -6.81
N ASP A 233 -9.80 7.42 -7.96
CA ASP A 233 -10.91 6.49 -8.04
C ASP A 233 -10.40 5.05 -8.13
N GLY A 234 -10.20 4.43 -6.96
CA GLY A 234 -9.74 3.05 -6.87
C GLY A 234 -10.75 2.05 -7.44
N GLU A 235 -12.03 2.39 -7.45
CA GLU A 235 -13.09 1.55 -8.00
C GLU A 235 -13.01 1.51 -9.52
N GLU A 236 -12.96 2.68 -10.16
CA GLU A 236 -12.83 2.78 -11.62
C GLU A 236 -11.55 2.14 -12.14
N LEU A 237 -10.46 2.26 -11.38
CA LEU A 237 -9.21 1.62 -11.74
C LEU A 237 -9.34 0.09 -11.71
N GLY A 238 -10.11 -0.44 -10.75
CA GLY A 238 -10.45 -1.85 -10.66
C GLY A 238 -11.25 -2.34 -11.87
N LYS A 239 -12.22 -1.55 -12.35
CA LYS A 239 -12.99 -1.87 -13.57
C LYS A 239 -12.11 -1.88 -14.81
N VAL A 240 -11.33 -0.82 -15.01
CA VAL A 240 -10.38 -0.72 -16.13
C VAL A 240 -9.41 -1.90 -16.12
N TYR A 241 -8.87 -2.24 -14.95
CA TYR A 241 -8.01 -3.42 -14.77
C TYR A 241 -8.72 -4.69 -15.22
N TYR A 242 -9.94 -4.92 -14.73
CA TYR A 242 -10.69 -6.14 -15.03
C TYR A 242 -10.87 -6.30 -16.54
N TYR A 243 -11.37 -5.26 -17.22
CA TYR A 243 -11.61 -5.32 -18.67
C TYR A 243 -10.33 -5.41 -19.50
N ALA A 244 -9.26 -4.74 -19.10
CA ALA A 244 -8.00 -4.79 -19.83
C ALA A 244 -7.33 -6.17 -19.70
N VAL A 245 -7.43 -6.80 -18.53
CA VAL A 245 -6.70 -8.03 -18.21
C VAL A 245 -7.49 -9.30 -18.51
N ASP A 246 -8.82 -9.25 -18.52
CA ASP A 246 -9.68 -10.41 -18.83
C ASP A 246 -9.29 -11.12 -20.15
N PRO A 247 -9.10 -10.42 -21.30
CA PRO A 247 -8.66 -11.07 -22.53
C PRO A 247 -7.25 -11.69 -22.43
N VAL A 248 -6.38 -11.13 -21.60
CA VAL A 248 -5.02 -11.66 -21.36
C VAL A 248 -5.06 -12.91 -20.49
N MET A 249 -6.02 -12.99 -19.56
CA MET A 249 -6.25 -14.16 -18.71
C MET A 249 -6.94 -15.31 -19.45
N MET A 250 -7.49 -15.10 -20.65
CA MET A 250 -7.99 -16.19 -21.51
C MET A 250 -6.87 -16.97 -22.22
N ASP A 251 -5.61 -16.51 -22.11
CA ASP A 251 -4.45 -17.24 -22.61
C ASP A 251 -4.16 -18.46 -21.72
N GLU A 252 -4.39 -19.67 -22.27
CA GLU A 252 -4.19 -20.95 -21.56
C GLU A 252 -2.74 -21.15 -21.06
N GLU A 253 -1.75 -20.52 -21.68
CA GLU A 253 -0.36 -20.61 -21.21
C GLU A 253 -0.15 -19.81 -19.92
N LEU A 254 -0.86 -18.68 -19.78
CA LEU A 254 -0.75 -17.81 -18.62
C LEU A 254 -1.68 -18.25 -17.50
N ASN A 255 -2.85 -18.81 -17.83
CA ASN A 255 -3.93 -19.12 -16.89
C ASN A 255 -4.55 -20.51 -17.10
N PRO A 256 -3.79 -21.60 -16.86
CA PRO A 256 -4.26 -22.96 -17.13
C PRO A 256 -5.45 -23.40 -16.27
N ASP A 257 -5.66 -22.77 -15.12
CA ASP A 257 -6.71 -23.11 -14.16
C ASP A 257 -7.96 -22.20 -14.30
N ASN A 258 -8.02 -21.32 -15.30
CA ASN A 258 -9.12 -20.37 -15.55
C ASN A 258 -9.44 -19.45 -14.35
N TYR A 259 -8.41 -18.91 -13.69
CA TYR A 259 -8.59 -17.86 -12.67
C TYR A 259 -9.19 -16.60 -13.28
N THR A 260 -9.98 -15.89 -12.50
CA THR A 260 -10.48 -14.56 -12.87
C THR A 260 -9.40 -13.48 -12.69
N PRO A 261 -9.54 -12.28 -13.30
CA PRO A 261 -8.64 -11.16 -13.05
C PRO A 261 -8.47 -10.83 -11.55
N ASP A 262 -9.50 -10.99 -10.73
CA ASP A 262 -9.41 -10.74 -9.29
C ASP A 262 -8.56 -11.78 -8.54
N GLU A 263 -8.45 -12.99 -9.09
CA GLU A 263 -7.65 -14.09 -8.58
C GLU A 263 -6.25 -14.14 -9.18
N ILE A 264 -5.77 -13.04 -9.80
CA ILE A 264 -4.44 -12.94 -10.42
C ILE A 264 -3.30 -13.38 -9.48
N ASN A 265 -3.50 -13.25 -8.17
CA ASN A 265 -2.53 -13.68 -7.17
C ASN A 265 -2.40 -15.22 -7.04
N ASN A 266 -3.45 -15.96 -7.40
CA ASN A 266 -3.42 -17.42 -7.41
C ASN A 266 -2.81 -17.96 -8.71
N CYS A 267 -2.72 -17.12 -9.74
CA CYS A 267 -2.16 -17.46 -11.03
C CYS A 267 -0.62 -17.36 -11.07
N ASN A 268 0.06 -18.52 -11.00
CA ASN A 268 1.53 -18.59 -10.97
C ASN A 268 2.19 -17.98 -12.22
N GLY A 269 1.60 -18.15 -13.40
CA GLY A 269 2.12 -17.57 -14.65
C GLY A 269 2.15 -16.04 -14.58
N MET A 270 1.05 -15.44 -14.15
CA MET A 270 0.93 -13.99 -13.97
C MET A 270 1.87 -13.46 -12.89
N ARG A 271 1.97 -14.14 -11.74
CA ARG A 271 2.92 -13.79 -10.66
C ARG A 271 4.37 -13.83 -11.12
N ASN A 272 4.75 -14.81 -11.92
CA ASN A 272 6.12 -14.92 -12.42
C ASN A 272 6.45 -13.83 -13.43
N LYS A 273 5.50 -13.49 -14.29
CA LYS A 273 5.66 -12.50 -15.36
C LYS A 273 5.63 -11.05 -14.85
N TYR A 274 4.67 -10.72 -14.00
CA TYR A 274 4.41 -9.33 -13.57
C TYR A 274 4.85 -9.04 -12.13
N GLY A 275 5.27 -10.06 -11.37
CA GLY A 275 5.73 -9.87 -9.99
C GLY A 275 7.05 -9.10 -9.92
N SER A 276 7.08 -8.04 -9.10
CA SER A 276 8.31 -7.28 -8.83
C SER A 276 9.28 -8.09 -7.96
N TRP A 277 10.59 -7.98 -8.24
CA TRP A 277 11.63 -8.57 -7.40
C TRP A 277 11.66 -7.98 -5.99
N THR A 278 11.24 -6.72 -5.83
CA THR A 278 11.22 -6.02 -4.54
C THR A 278 10.39 -6.78 -3.51
N TYR A 279 9.18 -7.19 -3.88
CA TYR A 279 8.29 -7.95 -3.00
C TYR A 279 8.80 -9.36 -2.72
N ARG A 280 9.49 -9.99 -3.69
CA ARG A 280 10.12 -11.32 -3.47
C ARG A 280 11.20 -11.30 -2.40
N ILE A 281 11.79 -10.14 -2.13
CA ILE A 281 12.78 -9.94 -1.06
C ILE A 281 12.10 -9.44 0.21
N ALA A 282 11.23 -8.43 0.11
CA ALA A 282 10.60 -7.80 1.27
C ALA A 282 9.69 -8.77 2.04
N GLU A 283 8.86 -9.54 1.35
CA GLU A 283 7.90 -10.47 1.95
C GLU A 283 8.56 -11.49 2.90
N PRO A 284 9.56 -12.30 2.48
CA PRO A 284 10.22 -13.23 3.39
C PRO A 284 10.99 -12.53 4.52
N LEU A 285 11.51 -11.32 4.29
CA LEU A 285 12.16 -10.54 5.35
C LEU A 285 11.15 -10.10 6.41
N VAL A 286 9.97 -9.61 6.03
CA VAL A 286 8.94 -9.22 7.00
C VAL A 286 8.45 -10.45 7.79
N TYR A 287 8.21 -11.59 7.12
CA TYR A 287 7.85 -12.83 7.82
C TYR A 287 8.95 -13.31 8.78
N LEU A 288 10.23 -13.12 8.42
CA LEU A 288 11.33 -13.40 9.33
C LEU A 288 11.29 -12.48 10.56
N LEU A 289 10.99 -11.19 10.37
CA LEU A 289 10.89 -10.21 11.46
C LEU A 289 9.72 -10.50 12.41
N VAL A 290 8.59 -11.02 11.91
CA VAL A 290 7.46 -11.50 12.73
C VAL A 290 7.90 -12.55 13.75
N ILE A 291 8.89 -13.37 13.42
CA ILE A 291 9.41 -14.41 14.30
C ILE A 291 10.57 -13.89 15.17
N VAL A 292 11.54 -13.23 14.54
CA VAL A 292 12.80 -12.85 15.19
C VAL A 292 12.59 -11.75 16.23
N LEU A 293 11.87 -10.68 15.89
CA LEU A 293 11.78 -9.51 16.76
C LEU A 293 11.03 -9.80 18.07
N PRO A 294 9.88 -10.50 18.08
CA PRO A 294 9.20 -10.84 19.33
C PRO A 294 9.97 -11.82 20.21
N LEU A 295 10.71 -12.76 19.61
CA LEU A 295 11.56 -13.70 20.36
C LEU A 295 12.71 -12.95 21.05
N ASP A 296 13.35 -12.04 20.33
CA ASP A 296 14.46 -11.26 20.85
C ASP A 296 13.99 -10.27 21.94
N ALA A 297 12.85 -9.60 21.73
CA ALA A 297 12.24 -8.72 22.73
C ALA A 297 11.81 -9.43 24.03
N TRP A 298 11.69 -10.76 24.02
CA TRP A 298 11.44 -11.56 25.23
C TRP A 298 12.73 -11.95 25.96
N LEU A 299 13.86 -11.98 25.24
CA LEU A 299 15.17 -12.30 25.77
C LEU A 299 15.87 -11.07 26.37
N ILE A 300 15.36 -9.87 26.12
CA ILE A 300 15.79 -8.58 26.67
C ILE A 300 14.81 -8.16 27.76
#